data_AF-A0A354MC91-F1
#
_entry.id   AF-A0A354MC91-F1
#
_cell.length_a   1.000
_cell.length_b   1.000
_cell.length_c   1.000
_cell.angle_alpha   90.00
_cell.angle_beta   90.00
_cell.angle_gamma   90.00
#
_symmetry.space_group_name_H-M   'P 1'
#
loop_
_entity.id
_entity.type
_entity.pdbx_description
1 polymer ?
#
loop_
_entity_poly.entity_id
_entity_poly.type
_entity_poly.pdbx_seq_one_letter_code
_entity_poly.pdbx_strand_id
1 'polypeptide(L)'
;MHYFGIIINSIIKILISVISFWIEDSTPFHWIYDKLILIIGTMFPIEMFPKVLRPIIKCTPIYVVTYGPAKLLINFSFENFIQVFIAQIIYLVITIILTIILYEKGVKKLNVNGG
;
A
#
# COMPACT_ATOMS: atom_id res chain seq x y z
N MET A 1 -11.78 -0.71 9.95
CA MET A 1 -10.49 -0.08 9.59
C MET A 1 -9.34 -1.08 9.48
N HIS A 2 -9.09 -1.92 10.50
CA HIS A 2 -7.96 -2.87 10.45
C HIS A 2 -8.07 -3.88 9.29
N TYR A 3 -9.24 -4.51 9.10
CA TYR A 3 -9.48 -5.45 7.99
C TYR A 3 -9.26 -4.83 6.61
N PHE A 4 -9.74 -3.61 6.37
CA PHE A 4 -9.49 -2.88 5.12
C PHE A 4 -7.99 -2.63 4.90
N GLY A 5 -7.26 -2.28 5.96
CA GLY A 5 -5.80 -2.14 5.90
C GLY A 5 -5.12 -3.45 5.46
N ILE A 6 -5.52 -4.59 6.02
CA ILE A 6 -5.01 -5.91 5.62
C ILE A 6 -5.32 -6.20 4.15
N ILE A 7 -6.55 -5.94 3.70
CA ILE A 7 -6.95 -6.18 2.30
C ILE A 7 -6.11 -5.34 1.35
N ILE A 8 -5.96 -4.05 1.61
CA ILE A 8 -5.15 -3.13 0.79
C ILE A 8 -3.69 -3.60 0.77
N ASN A 9 -3.14 -3.98 1.93
CA ASN A 9 -1.78 -4.53 2.03
C ASN A 9 -1.59 -5.78 1.15
N SER A 10 -2.53 -6.71 1.22
CA SER A 10 -2.51 -7.93 0.41
C SER A 10 -2.59 -7.62 -1.08
N ILE A 11 -3.44 -6.68 -1.49
CA ILE A 11 -3.54 -6.27 -2.90
C ILE A 11 -2.25 -5.58 -3.37
N ILE A 12 -1.62 -4.76 -2.53
CA ILE A 12 -0.32 -4.16 -2.85
C ILE A 12 0.75 -5.25 -3.01
N LYS A 13 0.76 -6.28 -2.15
CA LYS A 13 1.69 -7.41 -2.33
C LYS A 13 1.41 -8.17 -3.63
N ILE A 14 0.15 -8.40 -3.99
CA ILE A 14 -0.22 -8.98 -5.29
C ILE A 14 0.28 -8.11 -6.43
N LEU A 15 0.07 -6.79 -6.36
CA LEU A 15 0.54 -5.81 -7.33
C LEU A 15 2.05 -5.90 -7.53
N ILE A 16 2.83 -6.03 -6.44
CA ILE A 16 4.28 -6.23 -6.50
C ILE A 16 4.62 -7.57 -7.16
N SER A 17 3.92 -8.65 -6.81
CA SER A 17 4.15 -9.96 -7.41
C SER A 17 3.85 -9.99 -8.92
N VAL A 18 2.85 -9.25 -9.40
CA VAL A 18 2.53 -9.12 -10.84
C VAL A 18 3.71 -8.54 -11.63
N ILE A 19 4.61 -7.79 -11.00
CA ILE A 19 5.82 -7.28 -11.65
C ILE A 19 6.72 -8.43 -12.15
N SER A 20 6.64 -9.63 -11.56
CA SER A 20 7.39 -10.83 -12.00
C SER A 20 7.14 -11.25 -13.46
N PHE A 21 6.07 -10.76 -14.10
CA PHE A 21 5.94 -10.94 -15.56
C PHE A 21 7.01 -10.19 -16.37
N TRP A 22 7.74 -9.24 -15.76
CA TRP A 22 8.81 -8.47 -16.40
C TRP A 22 10.19 -8.67 -15.80
N ILE A 23 10.29 -9.18 -14.59
CA ILE A 23 11.55 -9.37 -13.86
C ILE A 23 11.67 -10.81 -13.40
N GLU A 24 12.90 -11.30 -13.26
CA GLU A 24 13.16 -12.69 -12.88
C GLU A 24 12.72 -13.02 -11.44
N ASP A 25 12.87 -12.05 -10.51
CA ASP A 25 12.46 -12.20 -9.11
C ASP A 25 11.89 -10.88 -8.56
N SER A 26 10.68 -10.96 -7.97
CA SER A 26 9.98 -9.81 -7.35
C SER A 26 10.30 -9.64 -5.87
N THR A 27 11.00 -10.58 -5.25
CA THR A 27 11.35 -10.60 -3.82
C THR A 27 12.01 -9.30 -3.32
N PRO A 28 12.97 -8.68 -4.05
CA PRO A 28 13.58 -7.42 -3.61
C PRO A 28 12.56 -6.29 -3.42
N PHE A 29 11.52 -6.24 -4.26
CA PHE A 29 10.47 -5.22 -4.18
C PHE A 29 9.57 -5.43 -2.97
N HIS A 30 9.26 -6.69 -2.63
CA HIS A 30 8.56 -7.03 -1.38
C HIS A 30 9.36 -6.60 -0.16
N TRP A 31 10.68 -6.83 -0.15
CA TRP A 31 11.53 -6.41 0.96
C TRP A 31 11.59 -4.90 1.13
N ILE A 32 11.67 -4.14 0.03
CA ILE A 32 11.61 -2.67 0.08
C ILE A 32 10.27 -2.23 0.69
N TYR A 33 9.16 -2.79 0.22
CA TYR A 33 7.83 -2.46 0.74
C TYR A 33 7.69 -2.78 2.23
N ASP A 34 8.11 -3.97 2.67
CA ASP A 34 8.04 -4.39 4.06
C ASP A 34 8.95 -3.52 4.96
N LYS A 35 10.15 -3.15 4.49
CA LYS A 35 11.03 -2.20 5.20
C LYS A 35 10.41 -0.81 5.34
N LEU A 36 9.74 -0.31 4.29
CA LEU A 36 9.06 0.98 4.34
C LEU A 36 7.89 0.96 5.34
N ILE A 37 7.10 -0.12 5.35
CA ILE A 37 6.05 -0.31 6.36
C ILE A 37 6.64 -0.33 7.77
N LEU A 38 7.72 -1.07 7.99
CA LEU A 38 8.35 -1.16 9.29
C LEU A 38 8.86 0.20 9.78
N ILE A 39 9.62 0.90 8.95
CA ILE A 39 10.27 2.16 9.32
C ILE A 39 9.24 3.28 9.49
N ILE A 40 8.40 3.50 8.48
CA ILE A 40 7.50 4.66 8.41
C ILE A 40 6.17 4.39 9.11
N GLY A 41 5.72 3.14 9.10
CA GLY A 41 4.39 2.75 9.59
C GLY A 41 4.37 2.24 11.02
N THR A 42 5.47 1.70 11.54
CA THR A 42 5.51 1.03 12.85
C THR A 42 6.54 1.63 13.81
N MET A 43 7.79 1.82 13.37
CA MET A 43 8.89 2.25 14.24
C MET A 43 8.86 3.75 14.53
N PHE A 44 8.57 4.58 13.53
CA PHE A 44 8.56 6.04 13.68
C PHE A 44 7.14 6.59 13.45
N PRO A 45 6.44 7.05 14.50
CA PRO A 45 5.22 7.81 14.34
C PRO A 45 5.39 8.95 13.33
N ILE A 46 4.36 9.22 12.52
CA ILE A 46 4.43 10.28 11.50
C ILE A 46 4.74 11.65 12.11
N GLU A 47 4.34 11.89 13.37
CA GLU A 47 4.68 13.10 14.11
C GLU A 47 6.18 13.32 14.30
N MET A 48 7.01 12.28 14.26
CA MET A 48 8.47 12.41 14.41
C MET A 48 9.15 12.92 13.14
N PHE A 49 8.49 12.87 11.99
CA PHE A 49 9.05 13.37 10.73
C PHE A 49 8.95 14.90 10.61
N PRO A 50 9.83 15.55 9.82
CA PRO A 50 9.76 16.98 9.52
C PRO A 50 8.39 17.39 8.99
N LYS A 51 7.90 18.59 9.34
CA LYS A 51 6.56 19.07 8.95
C LYS A 51 6.28 18.98 7.45
N VAL A 52 7.32 19.15 6.62
CA VAL A 52 7.25 19.06 5.15
C VAL A 52 6.98 17.63 4.67
N LEU A 53 7.47 16.62 5.37
CA LEU A 53 7.39 15.21 4.95
C LEU A 53 6.10 14.52 5.42
N ARG A 54 5.50 15.01 6.52
CA ARG A 54 4.24 14.48 7.06
C ARG A 54 3.10 14.38 6.04
N PRO A 55 2.78 15.43 5.24
CA PRO A 55 1.71 15.31 4.25
C PRO A 55 2.03 14.28 3.17
N ILE A 56 3.29 14.17 2.75
CA ILE A 56 3.73 13.18 1.76
C ILE A 56 3.49 11.77 2.30
N ILE A 57 3.94 11.50 3.53
CA ILE A 57 3.75 10.18 4.16
C ILE A 57 2.26 9.85 4.32
N LYS A 58 1.42 10.82 4.71
CA LYS A 58 -0.03 10.63 4.82
C LYS A 58 -0.70 10.26 3.49
N CYS A 59 -0.11 10.67 2.38
CA CYS A 59 -0.59 10.30 1.04
C CYS A 59 -0.13 8.91 0.61
N THR A 60 0.75 8.21 1.34
CA THR A 60 1.26 6.87 0.98
C THR A 60 0.32 5.74 1.42
N PRO A 61 0.41 4.55 0.81
CA PRO A 61 -0.35 3.39 1.29
C PRO A 61 0.03 2.97 2.71
N ILE A 62 1.23 3.31 3.17
CA ILE A 62 1.73 2.97 4.52
C ILE A 62 0.83 3.62 5.58
N TYR A 63 0.48 4.90 5.39
CA TYR A 63 -0.45 5.60 6.28
C TYR A 63 -1.81 4.90 6.38
N VAL A 64 -2.32 4.48 5.23
CA VAL A 64 -3.67 3.92 5.07
C VAL A 64 -3.79 2.50 5.64
N VAL A 65 -2.70 1.73 5.56
CA VAL A 65 -2.62 0.33 6.00
C VAL A 65 -2.28 0.22 7.49
N THR A 66 -1.33 1.02 7.99
CA THR A 66 -0.82 0.85 9.37
C THR A 66 -1.15 2.03 10.28
N TYR A 67 -0.60 3.21 9.97
CA TYR A 67 -0.52 4.29 10.94
C TYR A 67 -1.89 4.93 11.23
N GLY A 68 -2.72 5.18 10.21
CA GLY A 68 -4.07 5.74 10.37
C GLY A 68 -4.96 4.87 11.26
N PRO A 69 -5.11 3.56 10.96
CA PRO A 69 -5.80 2.62 11.84
C PRO A 69 -5.22 2.57 13.26
N ALA A 70 -3.89 2.54 13.41
CA ALA A 70 -3.25 2.51 14.73
C ALA A 70 -3.54 3.78 15.54
N LYS A 71 -3.50 4.96 14.91
CA LYS A 71 -3.82 6.23 15.55
C LYS A 71 -5.27 6.29 16.02
N LEU A 72 -6.21 5.76 15.23
CA LEU A 72 -7.62 5.70 15.60
C LEU A 72 -7.89 4.79 16.80
N LEU A 73 -7.06 3.76 17.02
CA LEU A 73 -7.16 2.88 18.18
C LEU A 73 -6.71 3.57 19.48
N ILE A 74 -5.71 4.45 19.39
CA ILE A 74 -5.12 5.12 20.55
C ILE A 74 -5.86 6.42 20.88
N ASN A 75 -6.12 7.25 19.87
CA ASN A 75 -6.78 8.54 20.02
C ASN A 75 -7.87 8.70 18.96
N PHE A 76 -9.04 8.15 19.27
CA PHE A 76 -10.17 8.17 18.37
C PHE A 76 -10.74 9.58 18.21
N SER A 77 -11.00 9.96 16.96
CA SER A 77 -11.82 11.13 16.63
C SER A 77 -12.62 10.83 15.36
N PHE A 78 -13.87 11.26 15.31
CA PHE A 78 -14.74 11.01 14.16
C PHE A 78 -14.20 11.60 12.84
N GLU A 79 -13.56 12.77 12.91
CA GLU A 79 -12.92 13.41 11.75
C GLU A 79 -11.79 12.55 11.16
N ASN A 80 -10.82 12.13 12.00
CA ASN A 80 -9.75 11.24 11.56
C ASN A 80 -10.31 9.89 11.05
N PHE A 81 -11.42 9.40 11.62
CA PHE A 81 -12.05 8.16 11.19
C PHE A 81 -12.54 8.27 9.75
N ILE A 82 -13.29 9.32 9.43
CA ILE A 82 -13.78 9.57 8.07
C ILE A 82 -12.59 9.75 7.11
N GLN A 83 -11.58 10.52 7.51
CA GLN A 83 -10.40 10.75 6.68
C GLN A 83 -9.67 9.44 6.32
N VAL A 84 -9.41 8.58 7.31
CA VAL A 84 -8.76 7.28 7.08
C VAL A 84 -9.66 6.36 6.26
N PHE A 85 -10.96 6.36 6.50
CA PHE A 85 -11.90 5.53 5.75
C PHE A 85 -11.93 5.89 4.26
N ILE A 86 -12.09 7.17 3.93
CA ILE A 86 -12.10 7.65 2.55
C ILE A 86 -10.75 7.31 1.87
N ALA A 87 -9.64 7.52 2.57
CA ALA A 87 -8.33 7.17 2.05
C ALA A 87 -8.20 5.65 1.78
N GLN A 88 -8.75 4.79 2.64
CA GLN A 88 -8.79 3.33 2.43
C GLN A 88 -9.60 2.96 1.19
N ILE A 89 -10.77 3.57 0.98
CA ILE A 89 -11.60 3.30 -0.21
C ILE A 89 -10.88 3.74 -1.49
N ILE A 90 -10.29 4.93 -1.50
CA ILE A 90 -9.52 5.45 -2.65
C ILE A 90 -8.37 4.49 -2.98
N TYR A 91 -7.60 4.07 -1.98
CA TYR A 91 -6.48 3.15 -2.18
C TYR A 91 -6.92 1.77 -2.65
N LEU A 92 -8.02 1.26 -2.12
CA LEU A 92 -8.57 -0.03 -2.53
C LEU A 92 -8.92 -0.01 -4.03
N VAL A 93 -9.63 1.02 -4.49
CA VAL A 93 -10.01 1.16 -5.91
C VAL A 93 -8.77 1.31 -6.80
N ILE A 94 -7.83 2.19 -6.43
CA ILE A 94 -6.61 2.43 -7.21
C ILE A 94 -5.78 1.15 -7.33
N THR A 95 -5.54 0.45 -6.22
CA THR A 95 -4.68 -0.73 -6.22
C THR A 95 -5.30 -1.90 -6.99
N ILE A 96 -6.62 -2.11 -6.91
CA ILE A 96 -7.34 -3.10 -7.72
C ILE A 96 -7.20 -2.79 -9.21
N ILE A 97 -7.49 -1.55 -9.63
CA ILE A 97 -7.41 -1.14 -11.04
C ILE A 97 -5.99 -1.33 -11.57
N LEU A 98 -4.97 -0.88 -10.82
CA LEU A 98 -3.57 -1.06 -11.21
C LEU A 98 -3.19 -2.54 -11.34
N THR A 99 -3.67 -3.38 -10.41
CA THR A 99 -3.39 -4.81 -10.42
C THR A 99 -3.99 -5.46 -11.66
N ILE A 100 -5.25 -5.17 -12.00
CA ILE A 100 -5.91 -5.70 -13.19
C ILE A 100 -5.17 -5.27 -14.46
N ILE A 101 -4.87 -3.97 -14.61
CA ILE A 101 -4.18 -3.43 -15.79
C ILE A 101 -2.80 -4.09 -15.97
N LEU A 102 -2.02 -4.22 -14.90
CA LEU A 102 -0.70 -4.85 -14.98
C LEU A 102 -0.79 -6.35 -15.21
N TYR A 103 -1.76 -7.03 -14.61
CA TYR A 103 -1.96 -8.46 -14.84
C TYR A 103 -2.27 -8.74 -16.31
N GLU A 104 -3.20 -8.00 -16.91
CA GLU A 104 -3.54 -8.16 -18.34
C GLU A 104 -2.33 -7.91 -19.26
N LYS A 105 -1.52 -6.89 -18.96
CA LYS A 105 -0.29 -6.62 -19.71
C LYS A 105 0.75 -7.73 -19.54
N GLY A 106 0.86 -8.29 -18.34
CA GLY A 106 1.81 -9.34 -18.01
C GLY A 106 1.48 -10.66 -18.72
N VAL A 107 0.21 -11.07 -18.68
CA VAL A 107 -0.27 -12.27 -19.39
C VAL A 107 -0.04 -12.16 -20.90
N LYS A 108 -0.34 -11.00 -21.50
CA LYS A 108 -0.07 -10.76 -22.94
C LYS A 108 1.42 -10.93 -23.27
N LYS A 109 2.33 -10.47 -22.41
CA LYS A 109 3.77 -10.59 -22.63
C LYS A 109 4.25 -12.05 -22.56
N LEU A 110 3.69 -12.86 -21.65
CA LEU A 110 4.02 -14.29 -21.59
C LEU A 110 3.56 -15.02 -22.85
N ASN A 111 2.34 -14.74 -23.33
CA ASN A 111 1.83 -15.37 -24.55
C ASN A 111 2.65 -15.02 -25.80
N VAL A 112 3.34 -13.88 -25.85
CA VAL A 112 4.19 -13.53 -27.01
C VAL A 112 5.56 -14.24 -26.98
N ASN A 113 6.05 -14.64 -25.81
CA ASN A 113 7.38 -15.24 -25.65
C ASN A 113 7.37 -16.75 -25.35
N GLY A 114 6.19 -17.36 -25.17
CA GLY A 114 6.03 -18.76 -24.73
C GLY A 114 5.18 -19.66 -25.65
N GLY A 115 4.70 -19.16 -26.80
CA GLY A 115 3.84 -19.89 -27.74
C GLY A 115 2.75 -19.02 -28.33
#